data_AF-A0A378VZ40-F1
#
_entry.id   AF-A0A378VZ40-F1
#
_cell.length_a   1.000
_cell.length_b   1.000
_cell.length_c   1.000
_cell.angle_alpha   90.00
_cell.angle_beta   90.00
_cell.angle_gamma   90.00
#
_symmetry.space_group_name_H-M   'P 1'
#
loop_
_entity.id
_entity.type
_entity.pdbx_description
1 polymer ?
#
loop_
_entity_poly.entity_id
_entity_poly.type
_entity_poly.pdbx_seq_one_letter_code
_entity_poly.pdbx_strand_id
1 'polypeptide(L)' 'MKPKFTFIDLFAGIGGFRIAMQNLGGEYVFSSEWDEKAKLTYEANFGEVPFGDITLEEIKQYIPKQFDVLCGFTLSK' A
#
# COMPACT_ATOMS: atom_id res chain seq x y z
N MET A 1 11.83 16.42 -6.49
CA MET A 1 12.65 15.40 -7.19
C MET A 1 11.70 14.40 -7.83
N LYS A 2 12.04 13.84 -9.00
CA LYS A 2 11.27 12.72 -9.54
C LYS A 2 11.58 11.45 -8.73
N PRO A 3 10.58 10.60 -8.43
CA PRO A 3 10.84 9.32 -7.77
C PRO A 3 11.63 8.39 -8.69
N LYS A 4 12.36 7.45 -8.08
CA LYS A 4 13.16 6.46 -8.83
C LYS A 4 12.29 5.35 -9.41
N PHE A 5 11.20 5.02 -8.72
CA PHE A 5 10.21 4.01 -9.08
C PHE A 5 8.91 4.31 -8.31
N THR A 6 7.82 3.69 -8.76
CA THR A 6 6.50 3.71 -8.13
C THR A 6 6.19 2.33 -7.56
N PHE A 7 5.47 2.28 -6.44
CA PHE A 7 5.12 1.00 -5.84
C PHE A 7 3.71 0.97 -5.25
N ILE A 8 3.17 -0.23 -5.22
CA ILE A 8 1.90 -0.56 -4.56
C ILE A 8 2.14 -1.53 -3.39
N ASP A 9 1.25 -1.50 -2.39
CA ASP A 9 1.34 -2.31 -1.17
C ASP A 9 0.00 -3.02 -0.91
N LEU A 10 -0.15 -4.25 -1.40
CA LEU A 10 -1.32 -5.10 -1.14
C LEU A 10 -1.03 -5.82 0.19
N PHE A 11 -1.87 -5.74 1.21
CA PHE A 11 -1.56 -6.19 2.59
C PHE A 11 -0.61 -5.25 3.35
N ALA A 12 -0.89 -3.95 3.28
CA ALA A 12 -0.02 -2.90 3.77
C ALA A 12 0.23 -2.94 5.29
N GLY A 13 -0.67 -3.57 6.06
CA GLY A 13 -0.59 -3.65 7.51
C GLY A 13 -0.42 -2.26 8.11
N ILE A 14 0.67 -2.05 8.85
CA ILE A 14 1.02 -0.75 9.45
C ILE A 14 2.06 0.06 8.64
N GLY A 15 2.38 -0.36 7.41
CA GLY A 15 3.20 0.38 6.45
C GLY A 15 4.70 0.09 6.48
N GLY A 16 5.11 -1.14 6.80
CA GLY A 16 6.52 -1.53 6.78
C GLY A 16 7.17 -1.40 5.40
N PHE A 17 6.49 -1.86 4.34
CA PHE A 17 6.98 -1.70 2.96
C PHE A 17 7.04 -0.24 2.54
N ARG A 18 6.04 0.57 2.91
CA ARG A 18 6.03 2.01 2.62
C ARG A 18 7.28 2.71 3.13
N ILE A 19 7.65 2.50 4.40
CA ILE A 19 8.85 3.11 4.99
C ILE A 19 10.10 2.67 4.22
N ALA A 20 10.25 1.38 3.96
CA ALA A 20 11.42 0.84 3.25
C ALA A 20 11.55 1.42 1.83
N MET A 21 10.46 1.44 1.06
CA MET A 21 10.46 1.89 -0.33
C MET A 21 10.63 3.39 -0.46
N GLN A 22 9.98 4.19 0.40
CA GLN A 22 10.16 5.65 0.41
C GLN A 22 11.61 6.04 0.74
N ASN A 23 12.26 5.34 1.69
CA ASN A 23 13.67 5.55 2.00
C ASN A 23 14.62 5.23 0.82
N LEU A 24 14.21 4.36 -0.10
CA LEU A 24 14.96 4.04 -1.33
C LEU A 24 14.69 5.04 -2.48
N GLY A 25 13.77 5.99 -2.28
CA GLY A 25 13.34 6.97 -3.27
C GLY A 25 12.15 6.53 -4.13
N GLY A 26 11.37 5.56 -3.64
CA GLY A 26 10.12 5.13 -4.26
C GLY A 26 8.96 6.06 -3.94
N GLU A 27 8.05 6.23 -4.89
CA GLU A 27 6.76 6.90 -4.69
C GLU A 27 5.67 5.85 -4.43
N TYR A 28 4.98 6.05 -3.32
CA TYR A 28 3.79 5.28 -2.98
C TYR A 28 2.62 5.73 -3.87
N VAL A 29 1.96 4.79 -4.55
CA VAL A 29 0.81 5.11 -5.43
C VAL A 29 -0.47 4.34 -5.11
N PHE A 30 -0.42 3.28 -4.29
CA PHE A 30 -1.59 2.53 -3.83
C PHE A 30 -1.25 1.63 -2.63
N SER A 31 -2.15 1.52 -1.65
CA SER A 31 -2.09 0.47 -0.62
C SER A 31 -3.46 -0.11 -0.34
N SER A 32 -3.51 -1.39 0.01
CA SER A 32 -4.72 -2.06 0.47
C SER A 32 -4.46 -2.77 1.80
N GLU A 33 -5.36 -2.55 2.75
CA GLU A 33 -5.41 -3.19 4.06
C GLU A 33 -6.89 -3.28 4.50
N TRP A 34 -7.33 -4.47 4.88
CA TRP A 34 -8.71 -4.73 5.30
C TRP A 34 -8.91 -4.65 6.82
N ASP A 35 -7.85 -4.82 7.61
CA ASP A 35 -7.92 -4.82 9.07
C ASP A 35 -8.03 -3.38 9.57
N GLU A 36 -9.14 -3.06 10.23
CA GLU A 36 -9.42 -1.70 10.69
C GLU A 36 -8.37 -1.18 11.67
N LYS A 37 -7.79 -2.04 12.51
CA LYS A 37 -6.77 -1.63 13.50
C LYS A 37 -5.44 -1.30 12.82
N ALA A 38 -5.06 -2.08 11.82
CA ALA A 38 -3.90 -1.80 10.98
C ALA A 38 -4.08 -0.47 10.24
N LYS A 39 -5.26 -0.23 9.65
CA LYS A 39 -5.59 1.04 8.98
C LYS A 39 -5.48 2.25 9.91
N LEU A 40 -6.00 2.17 11.14
CA LEU A 40 -5.86 3.25 12.12
C LEU A 40 -4.40 3.58 12.42
N THR A 41 -3.57 2.55 12.55
CA THR A 41 -2.13 2.73 12.79
C THR A 41 -1.42 3.30 11.57
N TYR A 42 -1.78 2.83 10.38
CA TYR A 42 -1.26 3.34 9.12
C TYR A 42 -1.61 4.83 8.95
N GLU A 43 -2.86 5.21 9.18
CA GLU A 43 -3.32 6.60 9.13
C GLU A 43 -2.59 7.48 10.14
N ALA A 44 -2.40 7.00 11.37
CA ALA A 44 -1.64 7.74 12.38
C ALA A 44 -0.18 8.00 11.97
N ASN A 45 0.43 7.09 11.20
CA ASN A 45 1.82 7.20 10.75
C ASN A 45 1.99 8.03 9.47
N PHE A 46 1.03 7.96 8.54
CA PHE A 46 1.19 8.50 7.18
C PHE A 46 0.15 9.56 6.79
N GLY A 47 -0.91 9.76 7.59
CA GLY A 47 -2.02 10.65 7.26
C GLY A 47 -2.91 10.16 6.12
N GLU A 48 -2.77 8.88 5.75
CA GLU A 48 -3.48 8.24 4.64
C GLU A 48 -4.12 6.93 5.10
N VAL A 49 -5.29 6.63 4.57
CA VAL A 49 -6.02 5.39 4.88
C VAL A 49 -5.86 4.44 3.69
N PRO A 50 -5.31 3.22 3.89
CA PRO A 50 -5.27 2.22 2.83
C PRO A 50 -6.66 1.86 2.32
N PHE A 51 -6.73 1.45 1.05
CA PHE A 51 -7.94 0.87 0.47
C PHE A 51 -8.33 -0.42 1.20
N GLY A 52 -9.59 -0.82 1.14
CA GLY A 52 -10.11 -2.00 1.84
C GLY A 52 -9.71 -3.33 1.19
N ASP A 53 -10.57 -4.33 1.33
CA ASP A 53 -10.37 -5.68 0.79
C ASP A 53 -10.09 -5.69 -0.72
N ILE A 54 -8.87 -6.09 -1.09
CA ILE A 54 -8.39 -6.13 -2.48
C ILE A 54 -9.11 -7.16 -3.35
N THR A 55 -9.88 -8.08 -2.76
CA THR A 55 -10.65 -9.08 -3.53
C THR A 55 -11.85 -8.45 -4.23
N LEU A 56 -12.33 -7.31 -3.73
CA LEU A 56 -13.48 -6.55 -4.23
C LEU A 56 -13.14 -5.75 -5.49
N GLU A 57 -14.03 -5.78 -6.49
CA GLU A 57 -13.80 -5.10 -7.78
C GLU A 57 -13.82 -3.58 -7.64
N GLU A 58 -14.67 -3.07 -6.73
CA GLU A 58 -14.73 -1.66 -6.38
C GLU A 58 -13.44 -1.14 -5.72
N ILE A 59 -12.58 -2.02 -5.21
CA ILE A 59 -11.25 -1.66 -4.72
C ILE A 59 -10.22 -1.76 -5.83
N LYS A 60 -10.26 -2.82 -6.65
CA LYS A 60 -9.31 -3.05 -7.75
C LYS A 60 -9.31 -1.93 -8.78
N GLN A 61 -10.44 -1.26 -9.01
CA GLN A 61 -10.53 -0.13 -9.93
C GLN A 61 -9.61 1.06 -9.56
N TYR A 62 -9.18 1.15 -8.29
CA TYR A 62 -8.26 2.20 -7.83
C TYR A 62 -6.78 1.85 -8.04
N ILE A 63 -6.45 0.61 -8.40
CA ILE A 63 -5.06 0.22 -8.68
C ILE A 63 -4.59 0.96 -9.95
N PRO A 64 -3.46 1.69 -9.90
CA PRO A 64 -2.90 2.33 -11.09
C PRO A 64 -2.63 1.31 -12.20
N LYS A 65 -2.94 1.68 -13.44
CA LYS A 65 -2.68 0.82 -14.61
C LYS A 65 -1.21 0.50 -14.82
N GLN A 66 -0.32 1.33 -14.27
CA GLN A 66 1.13 1.19 -14.36
C GLN A 66 1.74 1.52 -13.00
N PHE A 67 2.63 0.66 -12.53
CA PHE A 67 3.51 0.84 -11.39
C PHE A 67 4.73 -0.07 -11.58
N ASP A 68 5.84 0.22 -10.90
CA ASP A 68 7.09 -0.52 -11.12
C ASP A 68 7.23 -1.73 -10.18
N VAL A 69 6.74 -1.62 -8.94
CA VAL A 69 6.92 -2.65 -7.90
C VAL A 69 5.59 -2.97 -7.20
N LEU A 70 5.29 -4.26 -7.05
CA LEU A 70 4.23 -4.77 -6.17
C LEU A 70 4.86 -5.32 -4.89
N CYS A 71 4.43 -4.78 -3.75
CA CYS A 71 4.73 -5.32 -2.43
C CYS A 71 3.49 -5.98 -1.85
N GLY A 72 3.70 -7.08 -1.12
CA GLY A 72 2.60 -7.79 -0.47
C GLY A 72 2.80 -9.28 -0.43
N PHE A 73 2.55 -9.87 0.73
CA PHE A 73 2.34 -11.30 0.87
C PHE A 73 1.24 -11.51 1.89
N THR A 74 0.28 -12.38 1.57
CA THR A 74 -0.70 -12.85 2.55
C THR A 74 -0.07 -13.97 3.37
N LEU A 75 -0.27 -13.96 4.69
CA LEU A 75 -0.03 -15.13 5.50
C LEU A 75 -1.30 -15.99 5.45
N SER A 76 -1.39 -16.86 4.46
CA SER A 76 -2.40 -17.92 4.44
C SER A 76 -2.22 -18.76 5.70
N LYS A 77 -3.23 -18.78 6.58
CA LYS A 77 -3.44 -19.95 7.43
C LYS A 77 -4.24 -20.97 6.63
#